data_AF-A4WIA8-F1
#
_entry.id   AF-A4WIA8-F1
#
_cell.length_a   1.000
_cell.length_b   1.000
_cell.length_c   1.000
_cell.angle_alpha   90.00
_cell.angle_beta   90.00
_cell.angle_gamma   90.00
#
_symmetry.space_group_name_H-M   'P 1'
#
loop_
_entity.id
_entity.type
_entity.pdbx_description
1 polymer ?
#
loop_
_entity_poly.entity_id
_entity_poly.type
_entity_poly.pdbx_seq_one_letter_code
_entity_poly.pdbx_strand_id
1 'polypeptide(L)'
;MSRYRGPRAATRCVDGRCRLYVEAAGVVYVAEPLCPHAKWPLDVFGVFFERDGVPHVACRIHWGVWNLATGEGRFPNGRPAPPLGVYREL
;
A
#
# COMPACT_ATOMS: atom_id res chain seq x y z
N MET A 1 17.55 -18.59 -12.43
CA MET A 1 17.57 -17.11 -12.23
C MET A 1 16.19 -16.68 -11.77
N SER A 2 16.02 -16.38 -10.48
CA SER A 2 14.74 -15.90 -9.96
C SER A 2 14.48 -14.47 -10.49
N ARG A 3 13.44 -14.30 -11.30
CA ARG A 3 13.00 -12.98 -11.75
C ARG A 3 12.21 -12.34 -10.62
N TYR A 4 12.90 -11.79 -9.61
CA TYR A 4 12.23 -10.99 -8.60
C TYR A 4 11.53 -9.82 -9.28
N ARG A 5 10.19 -9.89 -9.35
CA ARG A 5 9.32 -8.79 -9.72
C ARG A 5 8.86 -8.23 -8.38
N GLY A 6 9.30 -7.01 -8.04
CA GLY A 6 8.84 -6.34 -6.83
C GLY A 6 7.31 -6.21 -6.80
N PRO A 7 6.75 -5.72 -5.68
CA PRO A 7 5.30 -5.69 -5.51
C PRO A 7 4.58 -4.98 -6.65
N ARG A 8 3.47 -5.56 -7.10
CA ARG A 8 2.65 -5.02 -8.19
C ARG A 8 1.33 -4.52 -7.63
N ALA A 9 1.02 -3.26 -7.91
CA ALA A 9 -0.17 -2.63 -7.38
C ALA A 9 -1.11 -2.15 -8.49
N ALA A 10 -2.41 -2.29 -8.27
CA ALA A 10 -3.43 -1.72 -9.14
C ALA A 10 -4.70 -1.40 -8.34
N THR A 11 -5.30 -0.24 -8.58
CA THR A 11 -6.66 0.04 -8.10
C THR A 11 -7.68 -0.62 -9.02
N ARG A 12 -8.69 -1.26 -8.43
CA ARG A 12 -9.87 -1.76 -9.14
C ARG A 12 -11.12 -1.30 -8.41
N CYS A 13 -12.14 -0.95 -9.18
CA CYS A 13 -13.43 -0.50 -8.65
C CYS A 13 -14.52 -1.49 -9.07
N VAL A 14 -15.27 -2.00 -8.09
CA VAL A 14 -16.41 -2.90 -8.29
C VAL A 14 -17.59 -2.31 -7.52
N ASP A 15 -18.74 -2.17 -8.16
CA ASP A 15 -19.96 -1.60 -7.58
C ASP A 15 -19.75 -0.26 -6.84
N GLY A 16 -18.96 0.62 -7.44
CA GLY A 16 -18.63 1.94 -6.88
C GLY A 16 -17.65 1.92 -5.70
N ARG A 17 -17.10 0.76 -5.33
CA ARG A 17 -16.09 0.61 -4.27
C ARG A 17 -14.73 0.31 -4.88
N CYS A 18 -13.81 1.24 -4.71
CA CYS A 18 -12.43 1.09 -5.18
C CYS A 18 -11.53 0.51 -4.10
N ARG A 19 -10.68 -0.44 -4.49
CA ARG A 19 -9.67 -1.08 -3.65
C ARG A 19 -8.35 -1.14 -4.37
N LEU A 20 -7.27 -0.97 -3.62
CA LEU A 20 -5.91 -1.20 -4.08
C LEU A 20 -5.54 -2.65 -3.81
N TYR A 21 -5.16 -3.36 -4.86
CA TYR A 21 -4.67 -4.73 -4.79
C TYR A 21 -3.17 -4.70 -4.99
N VAL A 22 -2.41 -5.30 -4.07
CA VAL A 22 -0.95 -5.38 -4.11
C VAL A 22 -0.52 -6.83 -4.03
N GLU A 23 0.06 -7.34 -5.12
CA GLU A 23 0.64 -8.67 -5.17
C GLU A 23 2.11 -8.61 -4.74
N ALA A 24 2.47 -9.37 -3.70
CA ALA A 24 3.84 -9.49 -3.19
C ALA A 24 4.07 -10.89 -2.61
N ALA A 25 5.24 -11.49 -2.86
CA ALA A 25 5.59 -12.84 -2.40
C ALA A 25 4.52 -13.94 -2.66
N GLY A 26 3.73 -13.81 -3.74
CA GLY A 26 2.64 -14.74 -4.07
C GLY A 26 1.35 -14.55 -3.25
N VAL A 27 1.26 -13.49 -2.45
CA VAL A 27 0.10 -13.11 -1.66
C VAL A 27 -0.48 -11.81 -2.19
N VAL A 28 -1.81 -11.67 -2.14
CA VAL A 28 -2.52 -10.44 -2.49
C VAL A 28 -2.93 -9.71 -1.21
N TYR A 29 -2.51 -8.46 -1.09
CA TYR A 29 -2.91 -7.54 -0.04
C TYR A 29 -3.92 -6.55 -0.59
N VAL A 30 -4.96 -6.26 0.18
CA VAL A 30 -6.03 -5.36 -0.24
C VAL A 30 -6.07 -4.16 0.71
N ALA A 31 -6.11 -2.95 0.16
CA ALA A 31 -6.10 -1.71 0.93
C ALA A 31 -7.03 -0.64 0.32
N GLU A 32 -7.22 0.45 1.06
CA GLU A 32 -7.77 1.68 0.51
C GLU A 32 -6.86 2.23 -0.60
N PRO A 33 -7.41 2.72 -1.72
CA PRO A 33 -6.61 3.19 -2.84
C PRO A 33 -6.03 4.58 -2.66
N LEU A 34 -6.51 5.33 -1.66
CA LEU A 34 -6.08 6.70 -1.42
C LEU A 34 -5.21 6.78 -0.17
N CYS A 35 -4.12 7.55 -0.26
CA CYS A 35 -3.26 7.90 0.87
C CYS A 35 -4.11 8.53 1.99
N PRO A 36 -4.06 8.03 3.24
CA PRO A 36 -4.97 8.45 4.28
C PRO A 36 -4.69 9.88 4.77
N HIS A 37 -3.50 10.44 4.50
CA HIS A 37 -3.12 11.81 4.87
C HIS A 37 -3.81 12.89 4.02
N ALA A 38 -3.80 12.74 2.70
CA ALA A 38 -4.27 13.79 1.77
C ALA A 38 -4.96 13.24 0.51
N LYS A 39 -5.41 11.98 0.56
CA LYS A 39 -6.23 11.32 -0.47
C LYS A 39 -5.63 11.21 -1.87
N TRP A 40 -4.30 11.21 -1.98
CA TRP A 40 -3.60 10.95 -3.25
C TRP A 40 -3.71 9.47 -3.65
N PRO A 41 -4.01 9.14 -4.93
CA PRO A 41 -4.04 7.76 -5.42
C PRO A 41 -2.70 7.05 -5.24
N LEU A 42 -2.70 5.93 -4.52
CA LEU A 42 -1.48 5.19 -4.18
C LEU A 42 -0.97 4.35 -5.35
N ASP A 43 -1.81 3.95 -6.29
CA ASP A 43 -1.39 3.30 -7.53
C ASP A 43 -0.64 4.24 -8.49
N VAL A 44 -0.91 5.54 -8.43
CA VAL A 44 -0.20 6.57 -9.22
C VAL A 44 1.00 7.12 -8.47
N PHE A 45 0.82 7.52 -7.21
CA PHE A 45 1.84 8.23 -6.42
C PHE A 45 2.57 7.36 -5.42
N GLY A 46 2.17 6.11 -5.22
CA GLY A 46 2.84 5.17 -4.34
C GLY A 46 4.08 4.57 -4.97
N VAL A 47 5.12 4.37 -4.16
CA VAL A 47 6.23 3.47 -4.45
C VAL A 47 6.03 2.25 -3.58
N PHE A 48 5.87 1.10 -4.22
CA PHE A 48 5.67 -0.17 -3.53
C PHE A 48 7.00 -0.90 -3.42
N PHE A 49 7.27 -1.43 -2.24
CA PHE A 49 8.49 -2.16 -1.94
C PHE A 49 8.22 -3.20 -0.87
N GLU A 50 9.15 -4.12 -0.69
CA GLU A 50 9.04 -5.19 0.29
C GLU A 50 10.10 -5.02 1.37
N ARG A 51 9.73 -5.34 2.61
CA ARG A 51 10.63 -5.44 3.75
C ARG A 51 10.24 -6.67 4.55
N ASP A 52 11.19 -7.60 4.72
CA ASP A 52 11.00 -8.83 5.49
C ASP A 52 9.76 -9.64 5.02
N GLY A 53 9.52 -9.70 3.69
CA GLY A 53 8.36 -10.39 3.11
C GLY A 53 7.04 -9.61 3.17
N VAL A 54 7.03 -8.42 3.78
CA VAL A 54 5.81 -7.61 3.94
C VAL A 54 5.84 -6.43 2.97
N PRO A 55 4.81 -6.27 2.12
CA PRO A 55 4.77 -5.14 1.21
C PRO A 55 4.40 -3.85 1.96
N HIS A 56 5.05 -2.78 1.53
CA HIS A 56 4.86 -1.42 2.02
C HIS A 56 4.60 -0.50 0.85
N VAL A 57 3.99 0.65 1.13
CA VAL A 57 3.82 1.74 0.17
C VAL A 57 4.32 3.05 0.76
N ALA A 58 5.15 3.77 0.00
CA ALA A 58 5.52 5.15 0.30
C ALA A 58 4.76 6.10 -0.63
N CYS A 59 4.01 7.07 -0.08
CA CYS A 59 3.35 8.10 -0.89
C CYS A 59 4.38 9.16 -1.30
N ARG A 60 4.66 9.33 -2.60
CA ARG A 60 5.68 10.28 -3.09
C ARG A 60 5.36 11.76 -2.86
N ILE A 61 4.12 12.09 -2.50
CA ILE A 61 3.73 13.49 -2.27
C ILE A 61 4.11 13.96 -0.86
N HIS A 62 3.81 13.15 0.17
CA HIS A 62 3.98 13.52 1.58
C HIS A 62 4.89 12.57 2.37
N TRP A 63 5.45 11.56 1.69
CA TRP A 63 6.45 10.63 2.22
C TRP A 63 6.03 9.78 3.42
N GLY A 64 4.73 9.70 3.72
CA GLY A 64 4.22 8.67 4.61
C GLY A 64 4.50 7.27 4.05
N VAL A 65 4.83 6.33 4.92
CA VAL A 65 5.10 4.94 4.59
C VAL A 65 4.13 4.07 5.39
N TRP A 66 3.45 3.15 4.73
CA TRP A 66 2.49 2.24 5.36
C TRP A 66 2.85 0.79 5.12
N ASN A 67 2.71 -0.03 6.18
CA ASN A 67 2.77 -1.48 6.12
C ASN A 67 1.40 -2.01 5.63
N LEU A 68 1.38 -2.77 4.53
CA LEU A 68 0.12 -3.21 3.92
C LEU A 68 -0.51 -4.44 4.60
N ALA A 69 0.20 -5.10 5.52
CA ALA A 69 -0.37 -6.19 6.32
C ALA A 69 -1.14 -5.67 7.54
N THR A 70 -0.74 -4.51 8.07
CA THR A 70 -1.30 -3.92 9.32
C THR A 70 -2.01 -2.59 9.11
N GLY A 71 -1.71 -1.86 8.03
CA GLY A 71 -2.20 -0.49 7.81
C GLY A 71 -1.47 0.58 8.61
N GLU A 72 -0.52 0.19 9.47
CA GLU A 72 0.24 1.13 10.29
C GLU A 72 1.18 1.97 9.41
N GLY A 73 1.24 3.27 9.68
CA GLY A 73 2.09 4.18 8.91
C GLY A 73 2.85 5.18 9.75
N ARG A 74 3.96 5.66 9.19
CA ARG A 74 4.82 6.69 9.79
C ARG A 74 5.31 7.67 8.73
N PHE A 75 5.57 8.89 9.16
CA PHE A 75 6.29 9.89 8.36
C PHE A 75 7.81 9.74 8.54
N PRO A 76 8.62 10.33 7.65
CA PRO A 76 10.09 10.23 7.73
C PRO A 76 10.68 10.75 9.05
N ASN A 77 9.98 11.67 9.72
CA ASN A 77 10.38 12.19 11.04
C ASN A 77 9.94 11.30 12.22
N GLY A 78 9.52 10.06 11.96
CA GLY A 78 9.15 9.08 12.98
C GLY A 78 7.74 9.22 13.56
N ARG A 79 7.06 10.36 13.32
CA ARG A 79 5.69 10.59 13.79
C ARG A 79 4.72 9.58 13.15
N PRO A 80 3.71 9.11 13.89
CA PRO A 80 2.64 8.29 13.32
C PRO A 80 1.93 9.02 12.17
N ALA A 81 1.63 8.28 11.10
CA ALA A 81 0.72 8.73 10.05
C ALA A 81 -0.69 8.20 10.33
N PRO A 82 -1.75 8.83 9.78
CA PRO A 82 -3.08 8.23 9.81
C PRO A 82 -3.04 6.80 9.23
N PRO A 83 -3.75 5.83 9.84
CA PRO A 83 -3.71 4.45 9.39
C PRO A 83 -4.32 4.32 8.00
N LEU A 84 -3.73 3.44 7.19
CA LEU A 84 -4.29 3.02 5.91
C LEU A 84 -5.29 1.89 6.16
N GLY A 85 -6.50 2.02 5.62
CA GLY A 85 -7.47 0.92 5.69
C GLY A 85 -6.94 -0.28 4.92
N VAL A 86 -6.80 -1.42 5.59
CA VAL A 86 -6.42 -2.71 4.99
C VAL A 86 -7.56 -3.71 5.15
N TYR A 87 -7.71 -4.57 4.16
CA TYR A 87 -8.76 -5.58 4.08
C TYR A 87 -8.08 -6.94 4.08
N ARG A 88 -8.50 -7.81 5.00
CA ARG A 88 -8.11 -9.22 4.97
C ARG A 88 -9.21 -9.97 4.23
N GLU A 89 -8.85 -10.71 3.19
CA GLU A 89 -9.70 -11.81 2.75
C GLU A 89 -9.66 -12.86 3.87
N LEU A 90 -10.85 -13.24 4.35
CA LEU A 90 -11.06 -14.32 5.33
C LEU A 90 -10.94 -15.68 4.65
#